data_AF-A0A227J7L7-F1
#
_entry.id   AF-A0A227J7L7-F1
#
_cell.length_a   1.000
_cell.length_b   1.000
_cell.length_c   1.000
_cell.angle_alpha   90.00
_cell.angle_beta   90.00
_cell.angle_gamma   90.00
#
_symmetry.space_group_name_H-M   'P 1'
#
loop_
_entity.id
_entity.type
_entity.pdbx_description
1 polymer ?
#
loop_
_entity_poly.entity_id
_entity_poly.type
_entity_poly.pdbx_seq_one_letter_code
_entity_poly.pdbx_strand_id
1 'polypeptide(L)'
;MKYSYVARQPILDREKRTIGYELLFRDGPKNTFPEVEPELATSRLLSDHFLSTHYNTLGNKLGFVNFPHQSLVNLVPTLFPKDSLVIEVLEDCEPTQEL
;
A
#
# COMPACT_ATOMS: atom_id res chain seq x y z
N MET A 1 0.91 -18.59 12.45
CA MET A 1 0.18 -17.76 11.48
C MET A 1 0.03 -16.37 12.10
N LYS A 2 0.76 -15.38 11.59
CA LYS A 2 0.61 -13.99 12.03
C LYS A 2 -0.51 -13.41 11.18
N TYR A 3 -1.65 -13.10 11.79
CA TYR A 3 -2.76 -12.47 11.07
C TYR A 3 -2.34 -11.04 10.71
N SER A 4 -2.36 -10.68 9.44
CA SER A 4 -2.19 -9.29 8.99
C SER A 4 -3.58 -8.71 8.73
N TYR A 5 -3.83 -7.49 9.23
CA TYR A 5 -5.09 -6.80 9.00
C TYR A 5 -4.86 -5.72 7.94
N VAL A 6 -5.77 -5.67 6.96
CA VAL A 6 -5.76 -4.64 5.92
C VAL A 6 -7.07 -3.86 6.01
N ALA A 7 -6.97 -2.58 6.37
CA ALA A 7 -8.08 -1.65 6.27
C ALA A 7 -8.14 -1.08 4.84
N ARG A 8 -9.36 -0.80 4.38
CA ARG A 8 -9.64 -0.17 3.09
C ARG A 8 -10.29 1.17 3.30
N GLN A 9 -9.64 2.23 2.85
CA GLN A 9 -10.18 3.57 2.90
C GLN A 9 -10.63 3.99 1.50
N PRO A 10 -11.94 4.23 1.27
CA PRO A 10 -12.43 4.60 -0.06
C PRO A 10 -11.97 6.00 -0.45
N ILE A 11 -11.45 6.14 -1.66
CA ILE A 11 -11.16 7.42 -2.28
C ILE A 11 -12.29 7.73 -3.26
N LEU A 12 -12.88 8.92 -3.13
CA LEU A 12 -14.07 9.33 -3.87
C LEU A 12 -13.75 10.47 -4.84
N ASP A 13 -14.42 10.48 -5.99
CA ASP A 13 -14.44 11.66 -6.87
C ASP A 13 -15.37 12.77 -6.36
N ARG A 14 -15.47 13.86 -7.11
CA ARG A 14 -16.32 15.02 -6.78
C ARG A 14 -17.82 14.67 -6.71
N GLU A 15 -18.23 13.59 -7.38
CA GLU A 15 -19.59 13.05 -7.37
C GLU A 15 -19.80 11.98 -6.29
N LYS A 16 -18.84 11.80 -5.37
CA LYS A 16 -18.84 10.79 -4.29
C LYS A 16 -18.80 9.34 -4.78
N ARG A 17 -18.36 9.09 -6.02
CA ARG A 17 -18.18 7.73 -6.55
C ARG A 17 -16.79 7.22 -6.18
N THR A 18 -16.70 5.97 -5.73
CA THR A 18 -15.42 5.35 -5.38
C THR A 18 -14.56 5.13 -6.62
N ILE A 19 -13.39 5.77 -6.65
CA ILE A 19 -12.40 5.60 -7.72
C ILE A 19 -11.36 4.53 -7.38
N GLY A 20 -11.11 4.33 -6.08
CA GLY A 20 -10.11 3.40 -5.58
C GLY A 20 -10.18 3.27 -4.07
N TYR A 21 -9.25 2.49 -3.52
CA TYR A 21 -9.09 2.35 -2.08
C TYR A 21 -7.63 2.49 -1.71
N GLU A 22 -7.36 3.26 -0.67
CA GLU A 22 -6.09 3.22 0.04
C GLU A 22 -6.06 1.98 0.94
N LEU A 23 -4.96 1.23 0.83
CA LEU A 23 -4.75 0.00 1.56
C LEU A 23 -3.81 0.26 2.75
N LEU A 24 -4.36 0.09 3.95
CA LEU A 24 -3.71 0.46 5.20
C LEU A 24 -3.44 -0.80 6.03
N PHE A 25 -2.16 -1.08 6.26
CA PHE A 25 -1.73 -2.24 7.04
C PHE A 25 -1.86 -1.94 8.54
N ARG A 26 -2.39 -2.91 9.27
CA ARG A 26 -2.74 -2.80 10.70
C ARG A 26 -2.28 -4.05 11.46
N ASP A 27 -1.84 -3.85 12.70
CA ASP A 27 -1.37 -4.92 13.59
C ASP A 27 -2.51 -5.74 14.21
N GLY A 28 -3.75 -5.28 14.06
CA GLY A 28 -4.87 -5.85 14.78
C GLY A 28 -6.17 -5.07 14.58
N PRO A 29 -7.27 -5.54 15.21
CA PRO A 29 -8.55 -4.83 15.24
C PRO A 29 -8.45 -3.46 15.92
N LYS A 30 -7.41 -3.21 16.71
CA LYS A 30 -7.15 -1.94 17.41
C LYS A 30 -6.69 -0.80 16.49
N ASN A 31 -6.71 -0.98 15.16
CA ASN A 31 -6.36 0.03 14.16
C ASN A 31 -4.99 0.70 14.41
N THR A 32 -4.05 -0.05 14.99
CA THR A 32 -2.71 0.42 15.29
C THR A 32 -1.79 0.05 14.13
N PHE A 33 -0.90 0.96 13.75
CA PHE A 33 0.17 0.64 12.82
C PHE A 33 1.08 -0.40 13.50
N PRO A 34 1.43 -1.50 12.82
CA PRO A 34 2.23 -2.53 13.46
C PRO A 34 3.63 -1.99 13.78
N GLU A 35 4.11 -2.23 15.00
CA GLU A 35 5.50 -1.98 15.42
C GLU A 35 6.42 -3.01 14.75
N VAL A 36 6.48 -2.97 13.42
CA VAL A 36 7.46 -3.70 12.63
C VAL A 36 8.36 -2.66 11.99
N GLU A 37 9.66 -2.95 11.96
CA GLU A 37 10.62 -2.21 11.16
C GLU A 37 10.04 -1.93 9.76
N PRO A 38 9.85 -0.65 9.38
CA PRO A 38 9.21 -0.24 8.13
C PRO A 38 9.81 -0.97 6.92
N GLU A 39 11.13 -1.17 6.91
CA GLU A 39 11.84 -1.91 5.85
C GLU A 39 11.42 -3.37 5.70
N LEU A 40 11.13 -4.09 6.79
CA LEU A 40 10.88 -5.54 6.75
C LEU A 40 9.41 -5.88 6.48
N ALA A 41 8.50 -5.03 6.95
CA ALA A 41 7.06 -5.18 6.68
C ALA A 41 6.71 -4.82 5.24
N THR A 42 7.42 -3.86 4.64
CA THR A 42 7.01 -3.23 3.39
C THR A 42 7.30 -4.07 2.13
N SER A 43 8.39 -4.83 2.08
CA SER A 43 8.76 -5.47 0.79
C SER A 43 8.12 -6.84 0.57
N ARG A 44 8.18 -7.76 1.54
CA ARG A 44 7.71 -9.15 1.35
C ARG A 44 6.27 -9.38 1.80
N LEU A 45 5.92 -8.86 2.97
CA LEU A 45 4.57 -9.00 3.52
C LEU A 45 3.56 -8.18 2.73
N LEU A 46 3.91 -6.97 2.28
CA LEU A 46 3.05 -6.23 1.34
C LEU A 46 2.98 -6.96 0.01
N SER A 47 4.10 -7.30 -0.65
CA SER A 47 4.01 -7.87 -2.01
C SER A 47 3.19 -9.15 -2.10
N ASP A 48 3.42 -10.13 -1.21
CA ASP A 48 2.71 -11.42 -1.26
C ASP A 48 1.25 -11.29 -0.84
N HIS A 49 0.97 -10.49 0.20
CA HIS A 49 -0.39 -10.32 0.69
C HIS A 49 -1.20 -9.40 -0.21
N PHE A 50 -0.58 -8.36 -0.77
CA PHE A 50 -1.17 -7.42 -1.71
C PHE A 50 -1.52 -8.12 -3.02
N LEU A 51 -0.60 -8.85 -3.65
CA LEU A 51 -0.93 -9.57 -4.90
C LEU A 51 -2.10 -10.56 -4.72
N SER A 52 -2.22 -11.20 -3.55
CA SER A 52 -3.31 -12.14 -3.26
C SER A 52 -4.62 -11.46 -2.83
N THR A 53 -4.59 -10.33 -2.12
CA THR A 53 -5.80 -9.57 -1.76
C THR A 53 -6.27 -8.60 -2.84
N HIS A 54 -5.39 -8.00 -3.63
CA HIS A 54 -5.71 -6.97 -4.63
C HIS A 54 -6.77 -7.46 -5.62
N TYR A 55 -6.55 -8.64 -6.21
CA TYR A 55 -7.48 -9.24 -7.18
C TYR A 55 -8.86 -9.56 -6.58
N ASN A 56 -8.91 -10.03 -5.33
CA ASN A 56 -10.17 -10.43 -4.70
C ASN A 56 -10.91 -9.26 -4.04
N THR A 57 -10.20 -8.19 -3.69
CA THR A 57 -10.70 -7.16 -2.75
C THR A 57 -11.00 -5.82 -3.43
N LEU A 58 -10.37 -5.50 -4.56
CA LEU A 58 -10.54 -4.24 -5.28
C LEU A 58 -11.35 -4.36 -6.58
N GLY A 59 -11.51 -5.57 -7.11
CA GLY A 59 -12.13 -5.77 -8.43
C GLY A 59 -11.35 -5.00 -9.51
N ASN A 60 -12.03 -4.08 -10.21
CA ASN A 60 -11.44 -3.22 -11.24
C ASN A 60 -11.06 -1.81 -10.73
N LYS A 61 -10.94 -1.62 -9.42
CA LYS A 61 -10.60 -0.31 -8.83
C LYS A 61 -9.11 -0.20 -8.53
N LEU A 62 -8.60 1.03 -8.53
CA LEU A 62 -7.20 1.31 -8.19
C LEU A 62 -6.93 1.06 -6.70
N GLY A 63 -5.82 0.40 -6.40
CA GLY A 63 -5.29 0.33 -5.03
C GLY A 63 -4.22 1.39 -4.84
N PHE A 64 -4.34 2.18 -3.78
CA PHE A 64 -3.38 3.20 -3.38
C PHE A 64 -2.54 2.64 -2.23
N VAL A 65 -1.22 2.77 -2.35
CA VAL A 65 -0.27 2.20 -1.39
C VAL A 65 0.82 3.20 -1.06
N ASN A 66 1.01 3.39 0.24
CA ASN A 66 2.12 4.15 0.79
C ASN A 66 3.45 3.39 0.63
N PHE A 67 4.40 4.01 -0.07
CA PHE A 67 5.75 3.49 -0.23
C PHE A 67 6.75 4.39 0.51
N PRO A 68 7.43 3.88 1.55
CA PRO A 68 8.55 4.56 2.20
C PRO A 68 9.72 4.79 1.23
N HIS A 69 10.55 5.79 1.53
CA HIS A 69 11.69 6.21 0.72
C HIS A 69 12.55 5.04 0.23
N GLN A 70 12.98 4.15 1.14
CA GLN A 70 13.83 3.02 0.77
C GLN A 70 13.16 2.02 -0.19
N SER A 71 11.83 1.88 -0.13
CA SER A 71 11.09 1.02 -1.06
C SER A 71 11.01 1.62 -2.46
N LEU A 72 10.93 2.95 -2.57
CA LEU A 72 10.99 3.68 -3.84
C LEU A 72 12.38 3.55 -4.47
N VAL A 73 13.44 3.81 -3.69
CA VAL A 73 14.85 3.66 -4.13
C VAL A 73 15.14 2.22 -4.57
N ASN A 74 14.57 1.22 -3.87
CA ASN A 74 14.71 -0.20 -4.22
C ASN A 74 13.81 -0.64 -5.40
N LEU A 75 13.06 0.29 -6.02
CA LEU A 75 12.15 0.03 -7.14
C LEU A 75 11.08 -1.03 -6.85
N VAL A 76 10.69 -1.22 -5.58
CA VAL A 76 9.65 -2.18 -5.17
C VAL A 76 8.33 -1.97 -5.91
N PRO A 77 7.84 -0.74 -6.17
CA PRO A 77 6.61 -0.53 -6.93
C PRO A 77 6.61 -1.13 -8.34
N THR A 78 7.79 -1.34 -8.94
CA THR A 78 7.92 -1.91 -10.29
C THR A 78 7.55 -3.39 -10.37
N LEU A 79 7.40 -4.05 -9.22
CA LEU A 79 6.97 -5.44 -9.12
C LEU A 79 5.46 -5.63 -9.38
N PHE A 80 4.69 -4.54 -9.45
CA PHE A 80 3.23 -4.57 -9.56
C PHE A 80 2.73 -4.14 -10.94
N PRO A 81 1.52 -4.58 -11.36
CA PRO A 81 0.92 -4.13 -12.61
C PRO A 81 0.58 -2.64 -12.57
N LYS A 82 1.16 -1.87 -13.51
CA LYS A 82 0.98 -0.41 -13.64
C LYS A 82 -0.48 0.08 -13.70
N ASP A 83 -1.41 -0.77 -14.17
CA ASP A 83 -2.81 -0.39 -14.40
C ASP A 83 -3.68 -0.59 -13.14
N SER A 84 -3.10 -1.08 -12.05
CA SER A 84 -3.83 -1.53 -10.86
C SER A 84 -3.41 -0.83 -9.57
N LEU A 85 -2.29 -0.09 -9.60
CA LEU A 85 -1.63 0.47 -8.42
C LEU A 85 -1.35 1.96 -8.62
N VAL A 86 -1.66 2.75 -7.58
CA VAL A 86 -1.19 4.11 -7.42
C VAL A 86 -0.16 4.15 -6.30
N ILE A 87 1.00 4.73 -6.59
CA ILE A 87 2.11 4.89 -5.64
C ILE A 87 1.87 6.17 -4.85
N GLU A 88 1.73 6.06 -3.54
CA GLU A 88 1.69 7.20 -2.63
C GLU A 88 3.07 7.38 -1.99
N VAL A 89 3.71 8.50 -2.31
CA VAL A 89 5.00 8.89 -1.72
C VAL A 89 4.70 9.59 -0.40
N LEU A 90 5.32 9.10 0.68
CA LEU A 90 5.13 9.67 2.01
C LEU A 90 5.78 11.05 2.13
N GLU A 91 5.23 11.89 3.00
CA GLU A 91 5.71 13.28 3.21
C GLU A 91 7.13 13.37 3.78
N ASP A 92 7.60 12.31 4.44
CA ASP A 92 8.93 12.18 5.02
C ASP A 92 9.98 11.66 4.02
N CYS A 93 9.59 11.37 2.78
CA CYS A 93 10.52 10.99 1.73
C CYS A 93 11.30 12.21 1.23
N GLU A 94 12.57 12.30 1.59
CA GLU A 94 13.45 13.36 1.07
C GLU A 94 13.70 13.19 -0.44
N PRO A 95 13.62 14.27 -1.24
CA PRO A 95 13.88 14.24 -2.68
C PRO A 95 15.39 14.20 -2.95
N THR A 96 16.00 13.03 -2.78
CA THR A 96 17.43 12.79 -3.09
C THR A 96 17.62 12.46 -4.57
N GLN A 97 18.88 12.33 -5.01
CA GLN A 97 19.17 11.93 -6.40
C GLN A 97 18.85 10.44 -6.66
N GLU A 98 18.86 9.61 -5.62
CA GLU A 98 18.49 8.20 -5.75
C GLU A 98 16.96 7.98 -5.86
N LEU A 99 16.15 8.98 -5.47
CA LEU A 99 14.69 8.98 -5.57
C LEU A 99 14.20 9.64 -6.86
#